data_AF-A0A8B6EIC1-F1
#
_entry.id   AF-A0A8B6EIC1-F1
#
_cell.length_a   1.000
_cell.length_b   1.000
_cell.length_c   1.000
_cell.angle_alpha   90.00
_cell.angle_beta   90.00
_cell.angle_gamma   90.00
#
_symmetry.space_group_name_H-M   'P 1'
#
loop_
_entity.id
_entity.type
_entity.pdbx_description
1 polymer ?
#
loop_
_entity_poly.entity_id
_entity_poly.type
_entity_poly.pdbx_seq_one_letter_code
_entity_poly.pdbx_strand_id
1 'polypeptide(L)'
;MNDILTTASQNSSGNKTIYQSRPKLKVWNSDIKNALKEKRITYNEWQKGGRPNDPANTLTLKKKQGKKEFRKAVRIAVARQLEAEKESIMEARSNNMEVFHKLVQKNRRKGIDHIQDINVNGATYSGDKVIEGFKEHFCTLSTLKEEAFSNPEYHSQVEMEISNICKLVDQETIRPVIENDVRKAISTINRKKSADYHNITIEHFIYAGDNILSALTQLINIIFSEGDIPTILKIGLLSPVFKNKGSKNDALNYRGITILPVESKIIEAIIRDRIQPKVQKVQNPTQRGFTKGSSPMNAALPVEEMYRILPEKKQNGYLVLLDAKAAFDTVVHSHLFRRVYIMLGFKTGHGQSLGVFIKTQKVA
;
A
#
# COMPACT_ATOMS: atom_id res chain seq x y z
N MET A 1 -23.60 -11.20 46.57
CA MET A 1 -24.03 -11.00 45.16
C MET A 1 -24.31 -9.53 44.82
N ASN A 2 -24.90 -8.74 45.74
CA ASN A 2 -25.13 -7.31 45.51
C ASN A 2 -23.83 -6.48 45.38
N ASP A 3 -22.80 -6.75 46.19
CA ASP A 3 -21.56 -5.94 46.15
C ASP A 3 -20.80 -6.04 44.81
N ILE A 4 -20.79 -7.21 44.18
CA ILE A 4 -20.10 -7.42 42.89
C ILE A 4 -20.75 -6.58 41.78
N LEU A 5 -22.08 -6.44 41.80
CA LEU A 5 -22.83 -5.63 40.85
C LEU A 5 -22.62 -4.13 41.10
N THR A 6 -22.46 -3.72 42.37
CA THR A 6 -22.18 -2.32 42.73
C THR A 6 -20.77 -1.92 42.32
N THR A 7 -19.76 -2.79 42.51
CA THR A 7 -18.39 -2.56 42.06
C THR A 7 -18.28 -2.53 40.53
N ALA A 8 -19.03 -3.38 39.82
CA ALA A 8 -19.10 -3.36 38.35
C ALA A 8 -19.76 -2.09 37.79
N SER A 9 -20.78 -1.55 38.49
CA SER A 9 -21.46 -0.29 38.14
C SER A 9 -20.56 0.93 38.31
N GLN A 10 -19.79 1.00 39.39
CA GLN A 10 -18.82 2.08 39.62
C GLN A 10 -17.68 2.07 38.59
N ASN A 11 -17.18 0.89 38.20
CA ASN A 11 -16.13 0.74 37.19
C ASN A 11 -16.59 1.02 35.75
N SER A 12 -17.89 0.94 35.46
CA SER A 12 -18.46 1.23 34.13
C SER A 12 -18.84 2.71 33.95
N SER A 13 -18.88 3.49 35.02
CA SER A 13 -19.32 4.89 35.02
C SER A 13 -18.20 5.93 34.76
N GLY A 14 -16.95 5.48 34.58
CA GLY A 14 -15.77 6.36 34.55
C GLY A 14 -15.34 6.92 33.19
N ASN A 15 -15.82 6.38 32.06
CA ASN A 15 -15.44 6.89 30.74
C ASN A 15 -16.65 7.51 30.05
N LYS A 16 -16.86 8.83 30.28
CA LYS A 16 -17.63 9.64 29.33
C LYS A 16 -16.93 9.48 27.99
N THR A 17 -17.49 8.68 27.10
CA THR A 17 -17.10 8.64 25.70
C THR A 17 -17.25 10.07 25.19
N ILE A 18 -16.13 10.79 25.09
CA ILE A 18 -16.12 12.11 24.47
C ILE A 18 -16.52 11.85 23.03
N TYR A 19 -17.80 12.05 22.72
CA TYR A 19 -18.29 12.04 21.36
C TYR A 19 -17.61 13.22 20.66
N GLN A 20 -16.48 12.95 20.00
CA GLN A 20 -15.88 13.91 19.10
C GLN A 20 -16.97 14.33 18.13
N SER A 21 -17.31 15.63 18.13
CA SER A 21 -18.30 16.18 17.23
C SER A 21 -17.93 15.75 15.82
N ARG A 22 -18.90 15.20 15.07
CA ARG A 22 -18.64 14.80 13.68
C ARG A 22 -18.05 16.01 12.94
N PRO A 23 -16.94 15.84 12.21
CA PRO A 23 -16.30 16.96 11.53
C PRO A 23 -17.31 17.69 10.67
N LYS A 24 -17.42 19.02 10.85
CA LYS A 24 -18.32 19.86 10.07
C LYS A 24 -17.93 19.74 8.59
N LEU A 25 -18.92 19.58 7.72
CA LEU A 25 -18.67 19.58 6.28
C LEU A 25 -18.14 20.95 5.88
N LYS A 26 -17.01 20.96 5.14
CA LYS A 26 -16.37 22.20 4.66
C LYS A 26 -17.08 22.82 3.47
N VAL A 27 -17.88 22.03 2.74
CA VAL A 27 -18.52 22.41 1.48
C VAL A 27 -20.01 22.12 1.58
N TRP A 28 -20.84 23.05 1.10
CA TRP A 28 -22.29 22.93 1.14
C TRP A 28 -22.90 23.47 -0.16
N ASN A 29 -23.70 22.64 -0.84
CA ASN A 29 -24.43 23.01 -2.05
C ASN A 29 -25.81 22.32 -2.08
N SER A 30 -26.62 22.64 -3.08
CA SER A 30 -27.95 22.04 -3.31
C SER A 30 -27.88 20.51 -3.41
N ASP A 31 -26.89 19.98 -4.12
CA ASP A 31 -26.69 18.54 -4.32
C ASP A 31 -26.46 17.81 -2.98
N ILE A 32 -25.62 18.36 -2.10
CA ILE A 32 -25.37 17.82 -0.75
C ILE A 32 -26.63 17.92 0.10
N LYS A 33 -27.38 19.03 0.05
CA LYS A 33 -28.65 19.18 0.78
C LYS A 33 -29.66 18.11 0.36
N ASN A 34 -29.81 17.90 -0.94
CA ASN A 34 -30.74 16.91 -1.51
C ASN A 34 -30.33 15.48 -1.11
N ALA A 35 -29.05 15.13 -1.30
CA ALA A 35 -28.55 13.81 -0.91
C ALA A 35 -28.61 13.58 0.61
N LEU A 36 -28.47 14.63 1.43
CA LEU A 36 -28.65 14.55 2.88
C LEU A 36 -30.12 14.31 3.25
N LYS A 37 -31.05 14.96 2.55
CA LYS A 37 -32.50 14.75 2.73
C LYS A 37 -32.88 13.31 2.42
N GLU A 38 -32.45 12.78 1.27
CA GLU A 38 -32.68 11.38 0.89
C GLU A 38 -32.06 10.38 1.85
N LYS A 39 -30.82 10.65 2.31
CA LYS A 39 -30.17 9.83 3.35
C LYS A 39 -30.96 9.82 4.65
N ARG A 40 -31.59 10.94 5.05
CA ARG A 40 -32.43 11.00 6.25
C ARG A 40 -33.74 10.23 6.05
N ILE A 41 -34.37 10.34 4.89
CA ILE A 41 -35.59 9.60 4.54
C ILE A 41 -35.34 8.10 4.62
N THR A 42 -34.33 7.60 3.90
CA THR A 42 -33.97 6.17 3.89
C THR A 42 -33.55 5.65 5.26
N TYR A 43 -32.92 6.48 6.10
CA TYR A 43 -32.61 6.12 7.48
C TYR A 43 -33.87 6.02 8.35
N ASN A 44 -34.80 6.96 8.22
CA ASN A 44 -36.05 6.97 8.98
C ASN A 44 -36.95 5.79 8.58
N GLU A 45 -37.02 5.45 7.30
CA GLU A 45 -37.72 4.24 6.81
C GLU A 45 -37.13 2.96 7.42
N TRP A 46 -35.80 2.84 7.44
CA TRP A 46 -35.12 1.72 8.08
C TRP A 46 -35.36 1.67 9.61
N GLN A 47 -35.44 2.83 10.27
CA GLN A 47 -35.78 2.89 11.69
C GLN A 47 -37.23 2.47 11.95
N LYS A 48 -38.20 2.92 11.14
CA LYS A 48 -39.61 2.55 11.24
C LYS A 48 -39.83 1.06 10.97
N GLY A 49 -39.06 0.47 10.04
CA GLY A 49 -39.12 -0.95 9.72
C GLY A 49 -38.45 -1.88 10.74
N GLY A 50 -38.25 -1.45 11.99
CA GLY A 50 -37.71 -2.31 13.05
C GLY A 50 -36.19 -2.48 13.04
N ARG A 51 -35.45 -1.63 12.30
CA ARG A 51 -33.98 -1.66 12.22
C ARG A 51 -33.43 -3.03 11.81
N PRO A 52 -33.87 -3.58 10.65
CA PRO A 52 -33.43 -4.89 10.21
C PRO A 52 -31.90 -4.94 10.09
N ASN A 53 -31.31 -5.98 10.65
CA ASN A 53 -29.85 -6.21 10.63
C ASN A 53 -29.41 -7.09 9.45
N ASP A 54 -30.36 -7.73 8.76
CA ASP A 54 -30.10 -8.53 7.58
C ASP A 54 -29.52 -7.66 6.44
N PRO A 55 -28.32 -8.00 5.90
CA PRO A 55 -27.71 -7.31 4.77
C PRO A 55 -28.52 -7.36 3.48
N ALA A 56 -29.35 -8.39 3.28
CA ALA A 56 -30.16 -8.58 2.07
C ALA A 56 -31.51 -7.84 2.14
N ASN A 57 -31.89 -7.36 3.33
CA ASN A 57 -33.15 -6.65 3.51
C ASN A 57 -33.19 -5.33 2.71
N THR A 58 -34.30 -5.11 2.01
CA THR A 58 -34.55 -3.95 1.15
C THR A 58 -34.34 -2.61 1.87
N LEU A 59 -34.74 -2.48 3.14
CA LEU A 59 -34.56 -1.25 3.92
C LEU A 59 -33.08 -1.03 4.29
N THR A 60 -32.35 -2.09 4.61
CA THR A 60 -30.91 -2.04 4.87
C THR A 60 -30.14 -1.61 3.62
N LEU A 61 -30.51 -2.13 2.44
CA LEU A 61 -29.94 -1.76 1.15
C LEU A 61 -30.23 -0.29 0.81
N LYS A 62 -31.49 0.17 0.94
CA LYS A 62 -31.88 1.57 0.71
C LYS A 62 -31.10 2.55 1.60
N LYS A 63 -30.95 2.24 2.90
CA LYS A 63 -30.12 3.03 3.84
C LYS A 63 -28.64 3.07 3.40
N LYS A 64 -28.07 1.92 3.02
CA LYS A 64 -26.67 1.85 2.54
C LYS A 64 -26.48 2.70 1.28
N GLN A 65 -27.44 2.64 0.35
CA GLN A 65 -27.43 3.41 -0.90
C GLN A 65 -27.54 4.91 -0.64
N GLY A 66 -28.49 5.37 0.19
CA GLY A 66 -28.59 6.79 0.57
C GLY A 66 -27.34 7.33 1.25
N LYS A 67 -26.67 6.52 2.08
CA LYS A 67 -25.37 6.89 2.67
C LYS A 67 -24.25 6.98 1.62
N LYS A 68 -24.25 6.10 0.62
CA LYS A 68 -23.28 6.07 -0.48
C LYS A 68 -23.43 7.31 -1.38
N GLU A 69 -24.66 7.63 -1.78
CA GLU A 69 -24.95 8.80 -2.63
C GLU A 69 -24.59 10.12 -1.91
N PHE A 70 -24.93 10.25 -0.63
CA PHE A 70 -24.48 11.40 0.16
C PHE A 70 -22.95 11.54 0.18
N ARG A 71 -22.21 10.45 0.39
CA ARG A 71 -20.73 10.47 0.35
C ARG A 71 -20.19 10.78 -1.05
N LYS A 72 -20.89 10.38 -2.11
CA LYS A 72 -20.54 10.69 -3.50
C LYS A 72 -20.74 12.18 -3.77
N ALA A 73 -21.89 12.75 -3.41
CA ALA A 73 -22.19 14.18 -3.55
C ALA A 73 -21.15 15.05 -2.83
N VAL A 74 -20.79 14.71 -1.60
CA VAL A 74 -19.74 15.42 -0.85
C VAL A 74 -18.38 15.35 -1.57
N ARG A 75 -17.98 14.19 -2.08
CA ARG A 75 -16.70 14.06 -2.81
C ARG A 75 -16.68 14.89 -4.10
N ILE A 76 -17.77 14.88 -4.85
CA ILE A 76 -17.90 15.68 -6.09
C ILE A 76 -17.83 17.17 -5.78
N ALA A 77 -18.58 17.64 -4.78
CA ALA A 77 -18.58 19.05 -4.40
C ALA A 77 -17.21 19.53 -3.93
N VAL A 78 -16.50 18.72 -3.13
CA VAL A 78 -15.13 19.02 -2.70
C VAL A 78 -14.18 19.07 -3.90
N ALA A 79 -14.29 18.12 -4.84
CA ALA A 79 -13.46 18.11 -6.05
C ALA A 79 -13.69 19.36 -6.91
N ARG A 80 -14.96 19.72 -7.17
CA ARG A 80 -15.33 20.94 -7.92
C ARG A 80 -14.80 22.20 -7.26
N GLN A 81 -14.91 22.32 -5.93
CA GLN A 81 -14.38 23.49 -5.23
C GLN A 81 -12.86 23.59 -5.36
N LEU A 82 -12.13 22.47 -5.24
CA LEU A 82 -10.67 22.45 -5.42
C LEU A 82 -10.26 22.82 -6.85
N GLU A 83 -11.07 22.45 -7.84
CA GLU A 83 -10.84 22.77 -9.25
C GLU A 83 -11.07 24.26 -9.52
N ALA A 84 -12.19 24.80 -9.06
CA ALA A 84 -12.48 26.24 -9.12
C ALA A 84 -11.44 27.10 -8.37
N GLU A 85 -10.95 26.62 -7.22
CA GLU A 85 -9.87 27.28 -6.48
C GLU A 85 -8.55 27.30 -7.28
N LYS A 86 -8.24 26.23 -8.02
CA LYS A 86 -7.05 26.18 -8.89
C LYS A 86 -7.20 27.12 -10.09
N GLU A 87 -8.35 27.13 -10.75
CA GLU A 87 -8.64 28.07 -11.84
C GLU A 87 -8.51 29.52 -11.35
N SER A 88 -9.11 29.84 -10.20
CA SER A 88 -9.00 31.17 -9.59
C SER A 88 -7.54 31.56 -9.28
N ILE A 89 -6.71 30.63 -8.81
CA ILE A 89 -5.26 30.87 -8.64
C ILE A 89 -4.58 31.13 -9.99
N MET A 90 -4.88 30.33 -11.02
CA MET A 90 -4.27 30.50 -12.34
C MET A 90 -4.67 31.82 -13.00
N GLU A 91 -5.94 32.21 -12.88
CA GLU A 91 -6.45 33.49 -13.38
C GLU A 91 -5.84 34.68 -12.63
N ALA A 92 -5.79 34.61 -11.30
CA ALA A 92 -5.19 35.65 -10.48
C ALA A 92 -3.70 35.85 -10.78
N ARG A 93 -2.97 34.79 -11.15
CA ARG A 93 -1.56 34.88 -11.57
C ARG A 93 -1.37 35.84 -12.76
N SER A 94 -2.31 35.82 -13.71
CA SER A 94 -2.25 36.64 -14.93
C SER A 94 -2.81 38.05 -14.71
N ASN A 95 -3.79 38.21 -13.83
CA ASN A 95 -4.56 39.45 -13.70
C ASN A 95 -4.22 40.30 -12.47
N ASN A 96 -3.90 39.69 -11.32
CA ASN A 96 -3.68 40.40 -10.07
C ASN A 96 -2.76 39.63 -9.11
N MET A 97 -1.50 40.07 -9.05
CA MET A 97 -0.45 39.42 -8.26
C MET A 97 -0.74 39.41 -6.74
N GLU A 98 -1.42 40.44 -6.21
CA GLU A 98 -1.75 40.51 -4.79
C GLU A 98 -2.82 39.46 -4.41
N VAL A 99 -3.84 39.31 -5.25
CA VAL A 99 -4.87 38.26 -5.10
C VAL A 99 -4.24 36.87 -5.27
N PHE A 100 -3.31 36.71 -6.21
CA PHE A 100 -2.55 35.48 -6.39
C PHE A 100 -1.81 35.09 -5.10
N HIS A 101 -1.05 36.00 -4.49
CA HIS A 101 -0.34 35.73 -3.24
C HIS A 101 -1.29 35.37 -2.09
N LYS A 102 -2.43 36.07 -1.95
CA LYS A 102 -3.45 35.76 -0.94
C LYS A 102 -4.05 34.37 -1.14
N LEU A 103 -4.41 34.00 -2.38
CA LEU A 103 -4.98 32.68 -2.70
C LEU A 103 -3.95 31.55 -2.51
N VAL A 104 -2.69 31.78 -2.90
CA VAL A 104 -1.60 30.85 -2.67
C VAL A 104 -1.35 30.67 -1.18
N GLN A 105 -1.36 31.73 -0.36
CA GLN A 105 -1.15 31.63 1.08
C GLN A 105 -2.30 30.89 1.78
N LYS A 106 -3.55 31.11 1.35
CA LYS A 106 -4.73 30.40 1.86
C LYS A 106 -4.74 28.90 1.50
N ASN A 107 -4.24 28.56 0.32
CA ASN A 107 -4.13 27.19 -0.18
C ASN A 107 -2.80 26.50 0.15
N ARG A 108 -1.84 27.26 0.68
CA ARG A 108 -0.63 26.70 1.29
C ARG A 108 -1.12 25.79 2.39
N ARG A 109 -0.73 24.51 2.35
CA ARG A 109 -0.96 23.62 3.48
C ARG A 109 -0.38 24.35 4.70
N LYS A 110 -1.21 24.59 5.73
CA LYS A 110 -0.68 24.88 7.07
C LYS A 110 0.44 23.87 7.29
N GLY A 111 1.62 24.37 7.66
CA GLY A 111 2.87 23.61 7.64
C GLY A 111 2.64 22.17 8.09
N ILE A 112 3.29 21.23 7.40
CA ILE A 112 3.39 19.83 7.86
C ILE A 112 3.56 19.90 9.37
N ASP A 113 2.65 19.29 10.16
CA ASP A 113 2.84 19.14 11.61
C ASP A 113 4.26 18.61 11.76
N HIS A 114 5.21 19.50 12.08
CA HIS A 114 6.60 19.13 12.14
C HIS A 114 6.67 18.27 13.37
N ILE A 115 7.02 17.00 13.18
CA ILE A 115 7.24 16.10 14.30
C ILE A 115 8.42 16.70 15.03
N GLN A 116 8.17 17.29 16.20
CA GLN A 116 9.21 17.92 16.99
C GLN A 116 10.07 16.88 17.67
N ASP A 117 9.43 15.79 18.13
CA ASP A 117 10.08 14.70 18.84
C ASP A 117 9.61 13.35 18.30
N ILE A 118 10.55 12.40 18.15
CA ILE A 118 10.26 11.02 17.80
C ILE A 118 10.96 10.08 18.77
N ASN A 119 10.22 9.13 19.32
CA ASN A 119 10.71 8.07 20.19
C ASN A 119 11.03 6.83 19.34
N VAL A 120 12.25 6.35 19.49
CA VAL A 120 12.79 5.16 18.83
C VAL A 120 13.46 4.32 19.92
N ASN A 121 12.91 3.13 20.20
CA ASN A 121 13.46 2.19 21.18
C ASN A 121 13.73 2.78 22.59
N GLY A 122 12.97 3.79 23.01
CA GLY A 122 13.14 4.47 24.30
C GLY A 122 14.04 5.71 24.26
N ALA A 123 14.75 5.95 23.15
CA ALA A 123 15.49 7.19 22.92
C ALA A 123 14.58 8.23 22.24
N THR A 124 14.68 9.49 22.66
CA THR A 124 13.92 10.60 22.07
C THR A 124 14.83 11.45 21.20
N TYR A 125 14.45 11.60 19.94
CA TYR A 125 15.11 12.42 18.95
C TYR A 125 14.30 13.68 18.71
N SER A 126 14.90 14.86 18.88
CA SER A 126 14.20 16.15 18.82
C SER A 126 14.76 17.07 17.73
N GLY A 127 13.90 17.95 17.21
CA GLY A 127 14.26 18.94 16.19
C GLY A 127 14.82 18.30 14.92
N ASP A 128 16.00 18.75 14.50
CA ASP A 128 16.65 18.26 13.26
C ASP A 128 17.05 16.78 13.32
N LYS A 129 17.18 16.22 14.54
CA LYS A 129 17.53 14.81 14.75
C LYS A 129 16.37 13.84 14.53
N VAL A 130 15.15 14.33 14.32
CA VAL A 130 13.98 13.48 14.06
C VAL A 130 14.19 12.61 12.81
N ILE A 131 14.86 13.14 11.79
CA ILE A 131 15.20 12.39 10.57
C ILE A 131 16.17 11.24 10.89
N GLU A 132 17.15 11.49 11.76
CA GLU A 132 18.10 10.49 12.23
C GLU A 132 17.40 9.39 13.04
N GLY A 133 16.45 9.76 13.91
CA GLY A 133 15.60 8.80 14.61
C GLY A 133 14.80 7.91 13.65
N PHE A 134 14.18 8.48 12.60
CA PHE A 134 13.51 7.67 11.59
C PHE A 134 14.47 6.76 10.82
N LYS A 135 15.67 7.24 10.48
CA LYS A 135 16.71 6.45 9.84
C LYS A 135 17.08 5.25 10.72
N GLU A 136 17.40 5.47 11.99
CA GLU A 136 17.73 4.38 12.92
C GLU A 136 16.57 3.39 13.04
N HIS A 137 15.34 3.87 13.17
CA HIS A 137 14.16 3.03 13.29
C HIS A 137 14.01 2.09 12.09
N PHE A 138 14.05 2.63 10.86
CA PHE A 138 13.85 1.82 9.66
C PHE A 138 15.06 0.95 9.33
N CYS A 139 16.29 1.40 9.58
CA CYS A 139 17.49 0.55 9.46
C CYS A 139 17.45 -0.63 10.45
N THR A 140 17.01 -0.39 11.69
CA THR A 140 16.89 -1.47 12.69
C THR A 140 15.77 -2.45 12.32
N LEU A 141 14.67 -1.95 11.74
CA LEU A 141 13.57 -2.79 11.28
C LEU A 141 13.95 -3.66 10.07
N SER A 142 14.75 -3.13 9.14
CA SER A 142 15.20 -3.86 7.94
C SER A 142 16.37 -4.81 8.21
N THR A 143 17.09 -4.62 9.33
CA THR A 143 18.16 -5.52 9.74
C THR A 143 17.59 -6.78 10.38
N LEU A 144 17.70 -7.91 9.66
CA LEU A 144 17.36 -9.22 10.21
C LEU A 144 18.30 -9.55 11.38
N LYS A 145 17.73 -9.79 12.55
CA LYS A 145 18.48 -10.27 13.72
C LYS A 145 18.78 -11.77 13.56
N GLU A 146 19.88 -12.25 14.13
CA GLU A 146 20.25 -13.68 14.10
C GLU A 146 19.15 -14.59 14.68
N GLU A 147 18.38 -14.09 15.65
CA GLU A 147 17.19 -14.75 16.21
C GLU A 147 16.06 -15.00 15.19
N ALA A 148 16.08 -14.35 14.03
CA ALA A 148 15.11 -14.55 12.96
C ALA A 148 15.27 -15.92 12.27
N PHE A 149 16.42 -16.57 12.45
CA PHE A 149 16.69 -17.90 11.89
C PHE A 149 16.37 -18.96 12.94
N SER A 150 15.12 -19.42 12.95
CA SER A 150 14.68 -20.50 13.83
C SER A 150 15.47 -21.81 13.65
N ASN A 151 16.17 -21.98 12.52
CA ASN A 151 17.05 -23.11 12.22
C ASN A 151 18.24 -22.65 11.34
N PRO A 152 19.44 -22.44 11.91
CA PRO A 152 20.64 -22.03 11.17
C PRO A 152 21.09 -23.04 10.11
N GLU A 153 20.95 -24.34 10.38
CA GLU A 153 21.34 -25.40 9.45
C GLU A 153 20.48 -25.38 8.18
N TYR A 154 19.16 -25.18 8.34
CA TYR A 154 18.26 -24.97 7.21
C TYR A 154 18.66 -23.74 6.39
N HIS A 155 19.04 -22.64 7.05
CA HIS A 155 19.45 -21.43 6.35
C HIS A 155 20.69 -21.66 5.48
N SER A 156 21.71 -22.32 6.02
CA SER A 156 22.91 -22.69 5.25
C SER A 156 22.60 -23.60 4.07
N GLN A 157 21.68 -24.57 4.23
CA GLN A 157 21.22 -25.40 3.11
C GLN A 157 20.54 -24.57 2.01
N VAL A 158 19.69 -23.61 2.39
CA VAL A 158 19.02 -22.70 1.46
C VAL A 158 20.04 -21.85 0.68
N GLU A 159 21.07 -21.33 1.35
CA GLU A 159 22.12 -20.55 0.68
C GLU A 159 22.92 -21.38 -0.32
N MET A 160 23.28 -22.62 0.04
CA MET A 160 23.95 -23.55 -0.88
C MET A 160 23.09 -23.89 -2.09
N GLU A 161 21.79 -24.16 -1.89
CA GLU A 161 20.86 -24.42 -2.99
C GLU A 161 20.77 -23.23 -3.94
N ILE A 162 20.66 -22.00 -3.42
CA ILE A 162 20.63 -20.78 -4.24
C ILE A 162 21.92 -20.62 -5.03
N SER A 163 23.08 -20.82 -4.38
CA SER A 163 24.39 -20.74 -5.05
C SER A 163 24.48 -21.71 -6.23
N ASN A 164 24.01 -22.95 -6.04
CA ASN A 164 24.00 -23.97 -7.09
C ASN A 164 23.02 -23.61 -8.22
N ILE A 165 21.82 -23.12 -7.90
CA ILE A 165 20.85 -22.67 -8.91
C ILE A 165 21.43 -21.51 -9.73
N CYS A 166 22.06 -20.52 -9.09
CA CYS A 166 22.67 -19.38 -9.80
C CYS A 166 23.71 -19.86 -10.83
N LYS A 167 24.58 -20.82 -10.47
CA LYS A 167 25.58 -21.39 -11.39
C LYS A 167 24.96 -22.11 -12.59
N LEU A 168 23.80 -22.73 -12.40
CA LEU A 168 23.07 -23.42 -13.48
C LEU A 168 22.33 -22.44 -14.40
N VAL A 169 21.84 -21.32 -13.83
CA VAL A 169 21.10 -20.28 -14.56
C VAL A 169 22.00 -19.44 -15.46
N ASP A 170 23.30 -19.29 -15.13
CA ASP A 170 24.27 -18.56 -15.95
C ASP A 170 24.44 -19.13 -17.39
N GLN A 171 23.87 -20.30 -17.69
CA GLN A 171 23.89 -20.93 -19.01
C GLN A 171 22.66 -20.62 -19.88
N GLU A 172 21.61 -19.99 -19.34
CA GLU A 172 20.38 -19.64 -20.09
C GLU A 172 20.31 -18.15 -20.45
N THR A 173 20.04 -17.84 -21.71
CA THR A 173 19.86 -16.45 -22.18
C THR A 173 18.48 -15.90 -21.80
N ILE A 174 18.45 -14.80 -21.06
CA ILE A 174 17.22 -14.03 -20.77
C ILE A 174 16.65 -13.50 -22.09
N ARG A 175 15.34 -13.66 -22.33
CA ARG A 175 14.69 -13.05 -23.50
C ARG A 175 14.97 -11.53 -23.52
N PRO A 176 15.51 -10.97 -24.61
CA PRO A 176 15.75 -9.53 -24.67
C PRO A 176 14.45 -8.75 -24.55
N VAL A 177 14.51 -7.62 -23.87
CA VAL A 177 13.45 -6.62 -23.78
C VAL A 177 13.33 -5.92 -25.13
N ILE A 178 12.10 -5.73 -25.59
CA ILE A 178 11.79 -4.93 -26.78
C ILE A 178 11.07 -3.65 -26.36
N GLU A 179 11.07 -2.63 -27.22
CA GLU A 179 10.44 -1.33 -26.91
C GLU A 179 8.96 -1.44 -26.54
N ASN A 180 8.25 -2.42 -27.09
CA ASN A 180 6.86 -2.67 -26.72
C ASN A 180 6.69 -3.13 -25.26
N ASP A 181 7.65 -3.89 -24.72
CA ASP A 181 7.65 -4.28 -23.30
C ASP A 181 7.82 -3.04 -22.41
N VAL A 182 8.73 -2.13 -22.80
CA VAL A 182 8.96 -0.85 -22.10
C VAL A 182 7.73 0.06 -22.17
N ARG A 183 7.14 0.22 -23.35
CA ARG A 183 5.92 1.02 -23.56
C ARG A 183 4.77 0.49 -22.71
N LYS A 184 4.61 -0.83 -22.65
CA LYS A 184 3.62 -1.48 -21.79
C LYS A 184 3.93 -1.24 -20.31
N ALA A 185 5.18 -1.39 -19.88
CA ALA A 185 5.57 -1.13 -18.51
C ALA A 185 5.24 0.31 -18.08
N ILE A 186 5.61 1.30 -18.88
CA ILE A 186 5.30 2.73 -18.63
C ILE A 186 3.80 2.95 -18.50
N SER A 187 2.98 2.35 -19.37
CA SER A 187 1.52 2.54 -19.34
C SER A 187 0.83 1.91 -18.12
N THR A 188 1.43 0.89 -17.51
CA THR A 188 0.90 0.25 -16.29
C THR A 188 1.22 0.99 -15.00
N ILE A 189 2.23 1.87 -15.00
CA ILE A 189 2.64 2.60 -13.80
C ILE A 189 1.63 3.73 -13.51
N ASN A 190 1.23 3.84 -12.24
CA ASN A 190 0.25 4.83 -11.80
C ASN A 190 0.76 6.27 -11.99
N ARG A 191 -0.06 7.11 -12.64
CA ARG A 191 0.18 8.54 -12.82
C ARG A 191 -0.13 9.35 -11.55
N LYS A 192 0.33 10.60 -11.51
CA LYS A 192 0.10 11.59 -10.43
C LYS A 192 0.61 11.10 -9.08
N LYS A 193 1.70 10.35 -9.09
CA LYS A 193 2.44 9.92 -7.89
C LYS A 193 3.57 10.91 -7.59
N SER A 194 4.11 10.82 -6.38
CA SER A 194 5.25 11.62 -5.97
C SER A 194 6.45 11.35 -6.88
N ALA A 195 7.26 12.39 -7.11
CA ALA A 195 8.54 12.26 -7.76
C ALA A 195 9.50 11.41 -6.92
N ASP A 196 10.47 10.78 -7.60
CA ASP A 196 11.54 10.04 -6.96
C ASP A 196 12.63 10.96 -6.40
N TYR A 197 13.73 10.36 -5.93
CA TYR A 197 14.89 11.08 -5.38
C TYR A 197 15.50 12.08 -6.39
N HIS A 198 15.41 11.79 -7.69
CA HIS A 198 15.92 12.65 -8.77
C HIS A 198 14.87 13.66 -9.26
N ASN A 199 13.75 13.78 -8.56
CA ASN A 199 12.61 14.62 -8.94
C ASN A 199 11.98 14.22 -10.29
N ILE A 200 12.10 12.94 -10.67
CA ILE A 200 11.52 12.38 -11.89
C ILE A 200 10.19 11.69 -11.58
N THR A 201 9.24 11.80 -12.51
CA THR A 201 7.93 11.15 -12.44
C THR A 201 7.64 10.35 -13.71
N ILE A 202 6.66 9.45 -13.67
CA ILE A 202 6.28 8.65 -14.84
C ILE A 202 5.80 9.50 -16.03
N GLU A 203 5.22 10.68 -15.76
CA GLU A 203 4.80 11.61 -16.80
C GLU A 203 5.96 12.03 -17.70
N HIS A 204 7.18 12.18 -17.16
CA HIS A 204 8.36 12.51 -17.97
C HIS A 204 8.61 11.44 -19.05
N PHE A 205 8.47 10.16 -18.71
CA PHE A 205 8.61 9.05 -19.66
C PHE A 205 7.44 8.93 -20.64
N ILE A 206 6.23 9.26 -20.20
CA ILE A 206 5.04 9.26 -21.06
C ILE A 206 5.15 10.33 -22.16
N TYR A 207 5.74 11.50 -21.84
CA TYR A 207 5.82 12.63 -22.75
C TYR A 207 7.17 12.78 -23.47
N ALA A 208 8.17 11.96 -23.15
CA ALA A 208 9.51 12.03 -23.75
C ALA A 208 9.63 11.47 -25.19
N GLY A 209 8.55 10.95 -25.78
CA GLY A 209 8.52 10.43 -27.15
C GLY A 209 9.23 9.08 -27.32
N ASP A 210 9.35 8.56 -28.54
CA ASP A 210 9.88 7.20 -28.78
C ASP A 210 11.39 7.06 -28.52
N ASN A 211 12.16 8.15 -28.59
CA ASN A 211 13.61 8.12 -28.34
C ASN A 211 13.96 7.57 -26.94
N ILE A 212 13.15 7.87 -25.92
CA ILE A 212 13.37 7.35 -24.57
C ILE A 212 13.13 5.84 -24.50
N LEU A 213 12.22 5.30 -25.32
CA LEU A 213 11.90 3.87 -25.33
C LEU A 213 13.10 3.07 -25.83
N SER A 214 13.75 3.54 -26.89
CA SER A 214 14.95 2.89 -27.42
C SER A 214 16.09 2.92 -26.41
N ALA A 215 16.37 4.08 -25.80
CA ALA A 215 17.42 4.22 -24.78
C ALA A 215 17.16 3.34 -23.55
N LEU A 216 15.93 3.32 -23.03
CA LEU A 216 15.55 2.45 -21.92
C LEU A 216 15.65 0.97 -22.30
N THR A 217 15.25 0.60 -23.52
CA THR A 217 15.32 -0.79 -23.98
C THR A 217 16.77 -1.28 -24.00
N GLN A 218 17.69 -0.46 -24.52
CA GLN A 218 19.13 -0.78 -24.53
C GLN A 218 19.67 -0.89 -23.09
N LEU A 219 19.38 0.10 -22.24
CA LEU A 219 19.81 0.11 -20.84
C LEU A 219 19.33 -1.16 -20.09
N ILE A 220 18.06 -1.52 -20.23
CA ILE A 220 17.48 -2.67 -19.52
C ILE A 220 18.08 -3.98 -20.04
N ASN A 221 18.35 -4.08 -21.34
CA ASN A 221 19.03 -5.26 -21.89
C ASN A 221 20.45 -5.40 -21.36
N ILE A 222 21.20 -4.30 -21.22
CA ILE A 222 22.52 -4.31 -20.57
C ILE A 222 22.41 -4.76 -19.11
N ILE A 223 21.44 -4.22 -18.36
CA ILE A 223 21.19 -4.64 -16.97
C ILE A 223 20.88 -6.14 -16.89
N PHE A 224 20.11 -6.67 -17.83
CA PHE A 224 19.77 -8.09 -17.86
C PHE A 224 20.95 -8.97 -18.31
N SER A 225 21.85 -8.48 -19.17
CA SER A 225 23.06 -9.23 -19.56
C SER A 225 24.10 -9.25 -18.45
N GLU A 226 24.33 -8.12 -17.78
CA GLU A 226 25.28 -8.03 -16.66
C GLU A 226 24.72 -8.69 -15.38
N GLY A 227 23.39 -8.76 -15.27
CA GLY A 227 22.71 -9.32 -14.11
C GLY A 227 22.80 -8.44 -12.87
N ASP A 228 23.17 -7.16 -12.99
CA ASP A 228 23.23 -6.20 -11.88
C ASP A 228 22.55 -4.88 -12.23
N ILE A 229 21.82 -4.32 -11.26
CA ILE A 229 21.20 -3.00 -11.36
C ILE A 229 22.23 -1.94 -10.94
N PRO A 230 22.43 -0.86 -11.71
CA PRO A 230 23.28 0.26 -11.29
C PRO A 230 22.87 0.84 -9.93
N THR A 231 23.86 1.21 -9.11
CA THR A 231 23.61 1.76 -7.76
C THR A 231 22.67 2.96 -7.76
N ILE A 232 22.75 3.83 -8.77
CA ILE A 232 21.86 5.00 -8.89
C ILE A 232 20.37 4.60 -8.98
N LEU A 233 20.07 3.47 -9.59
CA LEU A 233 18.71 2.94 -9.70
C LEU A 233 18.25 2.21 -8.41
N LYS A 234 19.17 1.95 -7.47
CA LYS A 234 18.87 1.36 -6.16
C LYS A 234 18.53 2.42 -5.10
N ILE A 235 18.86 3.69 -5.35
CA ILE A 235 18.65 4.79 -4.39
C ILE A 235 17.17 5.21 -4.37
N GLY A 236 16.47 4.93 -3.28
CA GLY A 236 15.08 5.33 -3.08
C GLY A 236 14.92 6.45 -2.03
N LEU A 237 13.85 7.23 -2.16
CA LEU A 237 13.46 8.23 -1.16
C LEU A 237 12.55 7.59 -0.10
N LEU A 238 13.05 7.43 1.13
CA LEU A 238 12.27 6.91 2.25
C LEU A 238 11.36 7.99 2.85
N SER A 239 10.05 7.75 2.83
CA SER A 239 9.04 8.65 3.39
C SER A 239 8.29 7.97 4.54
N PRO A 240 8.44 8.43 5.80
CA PRO A 240 7.63 7.96 6.92
C PRO A 240 6.17 8.42 6.78
N VAL A 241 5.23 7.47 6.81
CA VAL A 241 3.79 7.74 6.72
C VAL A 241 3.08 7.27 7.99
N PHE A 242 2.45 8.21 8.69
CA PHE A 242 1.74 7.92 9.93
C PHE A 242 0.55 6.96 9.70
N LYS A 243 0.45 5.92 10.53
CA LYS A 243 -0.60 4.88 10.47
C LYS A 243 -1.98 5.39 10.88
N ASN A 244 -2.10 6.66 11.29
CA ASN A 244 -3.31 7.26 11.86
C ASN A 244 -3.81 6.49 13.10
N LYS A 245 -2.88 5.92 13.87
CA LYS A 245 -3.14 5.18 15.11
C LYS A 245 -1.95 5.40 16.05
N GLY A 246 -2.22 5.55 17.34
CA GLY A 246 -1.18 5.75 18.36
C GLY A 246 -0.65 7.20 18.42
N SER A 247 0.50 7.37 19.07
CA SER A 247 1.17 8.66 19.19
C SER A 247 1.96 8.99 17.92
N LYS A 248 1.93 10.27 17.49
CA LYS A 248 2.79 10.78 16.41
C LYS A 248 4.27 10.86 16.81
N ASN A 249 4.56 10.85 18.11
CA ASN A 249 5.92 10.91 18.62
C ASN A 249 6.52 9.51 18.80
N ASP A 250 5.91 8.46 18.25
CA ASP A 250 6.41 7.09 18.35
C ASP A 250 6.60 6.52 16.95
N ALA A 251 7.85 6.14 16.63
CA ALA A 251 8.25 5.67 15.31
C ALA A 251 7.51 4.40 14.88
N LEU A 252 7.09 3.54 15.82
CA LEU A 252 6.33 2.32 15.53
C LEU A 252 4.97 2.61 14.86
N ASN A 253 4.45 3.82 15.05
CA ASN A 253 3.20 4.27 14.45
C ASN A 253 3.37 4.82 13.02
N TYR A 254 4.57 4.69 12.43
CA TYR A 254 4.85 5.07 11.04
C TYR A 254 5.10 3.85 10.16
N ARG A 255 4.91 4.02 8.86
CA ARG A 255 5.33 3.08 7.80
C ARG A 255 6.41 3.76 6.97
N GLY A 256 7.53 3.09 6.75
CA GLY A 256 8.52 3.54 5.77
C GLY A 256 8.02 3.21 4.38
N ILE A 257 7.73 4.22 3.56
CA ILE A 257 7.41 4.02 2.15
C ILE A 257 8.61 4.50 1.34
N THR A 258 9.30 3.59 0.68
CA THR A 258 10.41 3.92 -0.22
C THR A 258 9.88 4.21 -1.61
N ILE A 259 10.15 5.43 -2.10
CA ILE A 259 9.86 5.83 -3.48
C ILE A 259 11.11 5.53 -4.31
N LEU A 260 11.05 4.44 -5.07
CA LEU A 260 12.13 4.05 -5.99
C LEU A 260 12.20 4.97 -7.23
N PRO A 261 13.37 5.01 -7.91
CA PRO A 261 13.50 5.66 -9.21
C PRO A 261 12.48 5.12 -10.21
N VAL A 262 12.01 5.98 -11.11
CA VAL A 262 10.98 5.59 -12.08
C VAL A 262 11.47 4.49 -13.02
N GLU A 263 12.73 4.54 -13.43
CA GLU A 263 13.40 3.52 -14.24
C GLU A 263 13.39 2.16 -13.54
N SER A 264 13.66 2.13 -12.23
CA SER A 264 13.60 0.91 -11.42
C SER A 264 12.19 0.32 -11.41
N LYS A 265 11.16 1.16 -11.31
CA LYS A 265 9.75 0.71 -11.39
C LYS A 265 9.40 0.17 -12.78
N ILE A 266 9.99 0.71 -13.85
CA ILE A 266 9.83 0.20 -15.22
C ILE A 266 10.47 -1.19 -15.33
N ILE A 267 11.70 -1.35 -14.83
CA ILE A 267 12.40 -2.65 -14.78
C ILE A 267 11.58 -3.67 -13.98
N GLU A 268 11.12 -3.32 -12.78
CA GLU A 268 10.26 -4.17 -11.94
C GLU A 268 8.95 -4.55 -12.64
N ALA A 269 8.34 -3.63 -13.39
CA ALA A 269 7.12 -3.91 -14.14
C ALA A 269 7.36 -4.95 -15.26
N ILE A 270 8.48 -4.85 -15.97
CA ILE A 270 8.87 -5.83 -17.01
C ILE A 270 9.15 -7.19 -16.38
N ILE A 271 9.90 -7.24 -15.28
CA ILE A 271 10.20 -8.47 -14.53
C ILE A 271 8.91 -9.12 -14.03
N ARG A 272 8.03 -8.32 -13.42
CA ARG A 272 6.72 -8.77 -12.96
C ARG A 272 5.91 -9.37 -14.11
N ASP A 273 5.84 -8.71 -15.25
CA ASP A 273 5.08 -9.19 -16.41
C ASP A 273 5.61 -10.53 -16.93
N ARG A 274 6.92 -10.79 -16.82
CA ARG A 274 7.56 -12.06 -17.19
C ARG A 274 7.30 -13.17 -16.18
N ILE A 275 7.35 -12.86 -14.89
CA ILE A 275 7.28 -13.84 -13.79
C ILE A 275 5.82 -14.16 -13.40
N GLN A 276 4.93 -13.18 -13.46
CA GLN A 276 3.56 -13.28 -12.94
C GLN A 276 2.74 -14.44 -13.54
N PRO A 277 2.80 -14.77 -14.84
CA PRO A 277 2.08 -15.92 -15.39
C PRO A 277 2.52 -17.26 -14.80
N LYS A 278 3.80 -17.42 -14.46
CA LYS A 278 4.32 -18.63 -13.82
C LYS A 278 3.88 -18.70 -12.35
N VAL A 279 4.02 -17.59 -11.62
CA VAL A 279 3.59 -17.51 -10.22
C VAL A 279 2.09 -17.80 -10.07
N GLN A 280 1.25 -17.27 -10.96
CA GLN A 280 -0.20 -17.50 -10.91
C GLN A 280 -0.59 -18.98 -11.10
N LYS A 281 0.19 -19.78 -11.84
CA LYS A 281 -0.09 -21.21 -12.02
C LYS A 281 0.17 -22.04 -10.75
N VAL A 282 1.11 -21.60 -9.92
CA VAL A 282 1.52 -22.32 -8.69
C VAL A 282 0.97 -21.68 -7.41
N GLN A 283 0.34 -20.51 -7.53
CA GLN A 283 -0.26 -19.79 -6.41
C GLN A 283 -1.43 -20.58 -5.81
N ASN A 284 -1.49 -20.65 -4.48
CA ASN A 284 -2.61 -21.31 -3.80
C ASN A 284 -3.95 -20.66 -4.22
N PRO A 285 -4.97 -21.43 -4.63
CA PRO A 285 -6.28 -20.91 -5.01
C PRO A 285 -6.98 -20.05 -3.93
N THR A 286 -6.64 -20.25 -2.66
CA THR A 286 -7.18 -19.46 -1.53
C THR A 286 -6.46 -18.13 -1.34
N GLN A 287 -5.29 -17.92 -1.94
CA GLN A 287 -4.55 -16.65 -1.85
C GLN A 287 -5.28 -15.56 -2.65
N ARG A 288 -5.95 -14.66 -1.92
CA ARG A 288 -6.70 -13.54 -2.50
C ARG A 288 -5.94 -12.22 -2.52
N GLY A 289 -4.97 -12.04 -1.63
CA GLY A 289 -4.18 -10.81 -1.53
C GLY A 289 -3.20 -10.68 -2.69
N PHE A 290 -3.15 -9.48 -3.30
CA PHE A 290 -2.27 -9.15 -4.43
C PHE A 290 -2.44 -10.04 -5.68
N THR A 291 -3.56 -10.75 -5.79
CA THR A 291 -3.90 -11.59 -6.94
C THR A 291 -4.71 -10.81 -7.97
N LYS A 292 -4.36 -10.91 -9.26
CA LYS A 292 -5.10 -10.25 -10.35
C LYS A 292 -6.55 -10.73 -10.36
N GLY A 293 -7.51 -9.79 -10.45
CA GLY A 293 -8.94 -10.10 -10.44
C GLY A 293 -9.52 -10.44 -9.05
N SER A 294 -8.72 -10.35 -7.99
CA SER A 294 -9.17 -10.56 -6.61
C SER A 294 -9.46 -9.24 -5.89
N SER A 295 -10.31 -9.29 -4.88
CA SER A 295 -10.61 -8.15 -4.01
C SER A 295 -10.62 -8.58 -2.54
N PRO A 296 -10.48 -7.64 -1.57
CA PRO A 296 -10.66 -7.96 -0.15
C PRO A 296 -12.04 -8.57 0.16
N MET A 297 -13.06 -8.22 -0.64
CA MET A 297 -14.39 -8.81 -0.51
C MET A 297 -14.35 -10.32 -0.83
N ASN A 298 -13.61 -10.71 -1.87
CA ASN A 298 -13.48 -12.13 -2.26
C ASN A 298 -12.78 -12.97 -1.18
N ALA A 299 -11.95 -12.33 -0.34
CA ALA A 299 -11.32 -12.99 0.81
C ALA A 299 -12.27 -13.15 2.00
N ALA A 300 -13.28 -12.29 2.12
CA ALA A 300 -14.28 -12.35 3.19
C ALA A 300 -15.38 -13.40 2.93
N LEU A 301 -15.68 -13.69 1.65
CA LEU A 301 -16.76 -14.62 1.27
C LEU A 301 -16.63 -16.02 1.91
N PRO A 302 -15.46 -16.70 1.91
CA PRO A 302 -15.35 -18.01 2.54
C PRO A 302 -15.61 -17.96 4.06
N VAL A 303 -15.22 -16.87 4.72
CA VAL A 303 -15.47 -16.70 6.16
C VAL A 303 -16.95 -16.47 6.43
N GLU A 304 -17.63 -15.68 5.59
CA GLU A 304 -19.08 -15.47 5.67
C GLU A 304 -19.86 -16.77 5.42
N GLU A 305 -19.43 -17.57 4.45
CA GLU A 305 -20.07 -18.86 4.14
C GLU A 305 -19.91 -19.86 5.29
N MET A 306 -18.71 -19.96 5.87
CA MET A 306 -18.49 -20.79 7.06
C MET A 306 -19.36 -20.35 8.23
N TYR A 307 -19.49 -19.04 8.45
CA TYR A 307 -20.37 -18.50 9.50
C TYR A 307 -21.84 -18.89 9.30
N ARG A 308 -22.31 -19.06 8.06
CA ARG A 308 -23.69 -19.49 7.76
C ARG A 308 -23.91 -21.00 7.95
N ILE A 309 -22.94 -21.82 7.50
CA ILE A 309 -23.06 -23.28 7.50
C ILE A 309 -22.90 -23.89 8.91
N LEU A 310 -22.06 -23.30 9.76
CA LEU A 310 -21.76 -23.85 11.09
C LEU A 310 -23.02 -24.02 11.98
N PRO A 311 -23.91 -23.01 12.09
CA PRO A 311 -25.19 -23.17 12.79
C PRO A 311 -26.10 -24.25 12.19
N GLU A 312 -26.21 -24.32 10.86
CA GLU A 312 -27.05 -25.33 10.17
C GLU A 312 -26.58 -26.76 10.48
N LYS A 313 -25.26 -26.95 10.56
CA LYS A 313 -24.66 -28.25 10.89
C LYS A 313 -24.56 -28.52 12.39
N LYS A 314 -25.02 -27.60 13.25
CA LYS A 314 -24.87 -27.67 14.72
C LYS A 314 -23.40 -27.91 15.14
N GLN A 315 -22.47 -27.33 14.41
CA GLN A 315 -21.03 -27.42 14.67
C GLN A 315 -20.49 -26.09 15.17
N ASN A 316 -19.53 -26.16 16.10
CA ASN A 316 -18.76 -25.00 16.51
C ASN A 316 -17.60 -24.77 15.52
N GLY A 317 -17.29 -23.50 15.25
CA GLY A 317 -16.13 -23.14 14.44
C GLY A 317 -15.27 -22.10 15.15
N TYR A 318 -13.97 -22.17 14.91
CA TYR A 318 -12.99 -21.22 15.43
C TYR A 318 -12.39 -20.43 14.27
N LEU A 319 -12.36 -19.09 14.40
CA LEU A 319 -11.69 -18.21 13.45
C LEU A 319 -10.36 -17.76 14.05
N VAL A 320 -9.26 -18.22 13.45
CA VAL A 320 -7.91 -17.79 13.82
C VAL A 320 -7.46 -16.71 12.84
N LEU A 321 -7.17 -15.51 13.36
CA LEU A 321 -6.66 -14.39 12.59
C LEU A 321 -5.16 -14.22 12.87
N LEU A 322 -4.34 -14.37 11.83
CA LEU A 322 -2.89 -14.20 11.90
C LEU A 322 -2.51 -12.94 11.14
N ASP A 323 -1.71 -12.08 11.78
CA ASP A 323 -1.15 -10.88 11.14
C ASP A 323 0.36 -10.86 11.37
N ALA A 324 1.12 -10.67 10.28
CA ALA A 324 2.57 -10.65 10.34
C ALA A 324 3.05 -9.22 10.64
N LYS A 325 3.80 -9.07 11.74
CA LYS A 325 4.39 -7.78 12.11
C LYS A 325 5.49 -7.41 11.11
N ALA A 326 5.38 -6.20 10.53
CA ALA A 326 6.40 -5.65 9.62
C ALA A 326 6.78 -6.60 8.45
N ALA A 327 5.79 -7.27 7.87
CA ALA A 327 5.98 -8.37 6.93
C ALA A 327 6.87 -8.08 5.70
N PHE A 328 7.01 -6.82 5.28
CA PHE A 328 7.90 -6.44 4.17
C PHE A 328 9.33 -6.14 4.62
N ASP A 329 9.50 -5.71 5.87
CA ASP A 329 10.79 -5.33 6.45
C ASP A 329 11.52 -6.57 7.03
N THR A 330 10.78 -7.62 7.40
CA THR A 330 11.32 -8.83 8.06
C THR A 330 11.52 -10.02 7.11
N VAL A 331 11.62 -9.79 5.79
CA VAL A 331 11.73 -10.89 4.82
C VAL A 331 13.17 -11.38 4.72
N VAL A 332 13.40 -12.68 4.96
CA VAL A 332 14.68 -13.33 4.66
C VAL A 332 14.82 -13.49 3.14
N HIS A 333 15.68 -12.68 2.53
CA HIS A 333 15.83 -12.64 1.07
C HIS A 333 16.24 -13.98 0.46
N SER A 334 17.15 -14.74 1.08
CA SER A 334 17.54 -16.07 0.57
C SER A 334 16.33 -17.01 0.49
N HIS A 335 15.50 -17.06 1.53
CA HIS A 335 14.29 -17.89 1.53
C HIS A 335 13.28 -17.44 0.47
N LEU A 336 13.12 -16.12 0.28
CA LEU A 336 12.28 -15.56 -0.78
C LEU A 336 12.78 -15.99 -2.17
N PHE A 337 14.07 -15.81 -2.45
CA PHE A 337 14.65 -16.17 -3.74
C PHE A 337 14.54 -17.67 -4.00
N ARG A 338 14.84 -18.52 -3.01
CA ARG A 338 14.63 -19.97 -3.12
C ARG A 338 13.20 -20.30 -3.53
N ARG A 339 12.19 -19.69 -2.90
CA ARG A 339 10.78 -19.90 -3.26
C ARG A 339 10.50 -19.46 -4.69
N VAL A 340 11.00 -18.29 -5.11
CA VAL A 340 10.85 -17.79 -6.48
C VAL A 340 11.49 -18.74 -7.49
N TYR A 341 12.72 -19.20 -7.26
CA TYR A 341 13.41 -20.17 -8.12
C TYR A 341 12.59 -21.44 -8.31
N ILE A 342 12.11 -22.03 -7.21
CA ILE A 342 11.28 -23.24 -7.25
C ILE A 342 9.98 -22.98 -8.03
N MET A 343 9.31 -21.84 -7.80
CA MET A 343 8.09 -21.47 -8.53
C MET A 343 8.33 -21.25 -10.03
N LEU A 344 9.53 -20.81 -10.41
CA LEU A 344 9.92 -20.60 -11.81
C LEU A 344 10.29 -21.90 -12.54
N GLY A 345 10.42 -23.01 -11.81
CA GLY A 345 10.73 -24.34 -12.36
C GLY A 345 12.16 -24.81 -12.08
N PHE A 346 13.00 -24.02 -11.43
CA PHE A 346 14.37 -24.43 -11.10
C PHE A 346 14.34 -25.47 -9.97
N LYS A 347 14.60 -26.73 -10.33
CA LYS A 347 14.81 -27.85 -9.40
C LYS A 347 16.27 -28.31 -9.50
N THR A 348 16.80 -28.86 -8.42
CA THR A 348 18.14 -29.47 -8.35
C THR A 348 18.33 -30.74 -9.20
N GLY A 349 17.40 -31.04 -10.11
CA GLY A 349 17.49 -32.12 -11.08
C GLY A 349 16.58 -31.85 -12.28
N HIS A 350 17.20 -31.57 -13.43
CA HIS A 350 16.70 -31.52 -14.81
C HIS A 350 15.40 -30.73 -15.11
N GLY A 351 15.50 -29.72 -15.98
CA GLY A 351 14.40 -29.33 -16.90
C GLY A 351 13.93 -27.86 -16.86
N GLN A 352 14.45 -27.08 -17.82
CA GLN A 352 13.86 -25.96 -18.59
C GLN A 352 13.29 -24.67 -17.93
N SER A 353 14.06 -23.60 -18.16
CA SER A 353 13.71 -22.35 -18.87
C SER A 353 13.14 -21.11 -18.16
N LEU A 354 13.79 -20.00 -18.49
CA LEU A 354 13.55 -18.56 -18.26
C LEU A 354 14.16 -18.01 -16.98
N GLY A 355 15.45 -17.69 -17.11
CA GLY A 355 16.17 -16.74 -16.29
C GLY A 355 15.52 -15.36 -16.31
N VAL A 356 15.06 -14.93 -15.15
CA VAL A 356 15.04 -13.52 -14.79
C VAL A 356 15.75 -13.48 -13.46
N PHE A 357 17.06 -13.26 -13.45
CA PHE A 357 17.75 -13.00 -12.21
C PHE A 357 18.61 -11.76 -12.28
N ILE A 358 18.26 -10.86 -11.37
CA ILE A 358 19.08 -9.75 -10.94
C ILE A 358 19.80 -10.27 -9.71
N LYS A 359 21.13 -10.32 -9.76
CA LYS A 359 21.97 -10.66 -8.62
C LYS A 359 21.62 -9.69 -7.48
N THR A 360 21.19 -10.28 -6.36
CA THR A 360 21.20 -9.69 -5.02
C THR A 360 20.71 -8.23 -4.92
N GLN A 361 19.42 -8.06 -4.63
CA GLN A 361 18.99 -6.91 -3.85
C GLN A 361 19.58 -7.04 -2.43
N LYS A 362 20.72 -6.39 -2.17
CA LYS A 362 20.90 -5.72 -0.88
C LYS A 362 20.14 -4.41 -1.01
N VAL A 363 18.89 -4.42 -0.56
CA VAL A 363 18.16 -3.17 -0.30
C VAL A 363 18.92 -2.50 0.85
N ALA A 364 19.32 -1.24 0.63
CA ALA A 364 19.96 -0.41 1.65
C ALA A 364 18.99 -0.04 2.76
#